data_AF-A0A924MFG5-F1
#
_entry.id   AF-A0A924MFG5-F1
#
_cell.length_a   1.000
_cell.length_b   1.000
_cell.length_c   1.000
_cell.angle_alpha   90.00
_cell.angle_beta   90.00
_cell.angle_gamma   90.00
#
_symmetry.space_group_name_H-M   'P 1'
#
loop_
_entity.id
_entity.type
_entity.pdbx_description
1 polymer ?
#
loop_
_entity_poly.entity_id
_entity_poly.type
_entity_poly.pdbx_seq_one_letter_code
_entity_poly.pdbx_strand_id
1 'polypeptide(L)' 'KLSTEEYRAKVGTNGGFILKHSVGHLPAKSQIDVPLSYADYYFIEAMMRYNYILK' A
#
# COMPACT_ATOMS: atom_id res chain seq x y z
N LYS A 1 11.21 -1.52 -2.76
CA LYS A 1 10.49 -0.58 -3.65
C LYS A 1 9.03 -1.03 -3.66
N LEU A 2 8.06 -0.22 -3.22
CA LEU A 2 6.67 -0.67 -2.99
C LEU A 2 5.95 -1.21 -4.25
N SER A 3 6.47 -0.92 -5.43
CA SER A 3 5.94 -1.37 -6.71
C SER A 3 6.27 -2.83 -7.09
N THR A 4 7.02 -3.57 -6.27
CA THR A 4 7.36 -4.98 -6.52
C THR A 4 6.24 -5.91 -6.09
N GLU A 5 6.24 -7.16 -6.59
CA GLU A 5 5.23 -8.19 -6.24
C GLU A 5 5.24 -8.57 -4.76
N GLU A 6 6.35 -8.32 -4.05
CA GLU A 6 6.46 -8.55 -2.61
C GLU A 6 5.50 -7.65 -1.82
N TYR A 7 5.35 -6.38 -2.21
CA TYR A 7 4.53 -5.39 -1.50
C TYR A 7 3.22 -5.05 -2.23
N ARG A 8 3.15 -5.21 -3.54
CA ARG A 8 1.96 -4.94 -4.35
C ARG A 8 1.12 -6.20 -4.53
N ALA A 9 -0.17 -6.09 -4.29
CA ALA A 9 -1.14 -7.15 -4.53
C ALA A 9 -1.37 -7.38 -6.04
N LYS A 10 -1.76 -8.61 -6.40
CA LYS A 10 -2.24 -8.91 -7.76
C LYS A 10 -3.64 -8.31 -7.94
N VAL A 11 -3.98 -7.92 -9.16
CA VAL A 11 -5.30 -7.36 -9.49
C VAL A 11 -6.40 -8.36 -9.11
N GLY A 12 -7.46 -7.89 -8.45
CA GLY A 12 -8.57 -8.72 -7.98
C GLY A 12 -8.28 -9.54 -6.71
N THR A 13 -7.09 -9.39 -6.10
CA THR A 13 -6.74 -10.06 -4.84
C THR A 13 -6.74 -9.06 -3.66
N ASN A 14 -6.40 -9.52 -2.45
CA ASN A 14 -6.18 -8.68 -1.27
C ASN A 14 -7.38 -7.76 -0.93
N GLY A 15 -8.62 -8.20 -1.18
CA GLY A 15 -9.82 -7.41 -0.90
C GLY A 15 -9.95 -6.12 -1.73
N GLY A 16 -9.20 -6.00 -2.84
CA GLY A 16 -9.16 -4.79 -3.67
C GLY A 16 -8.09 -3.77 -3.27
N PHE A 17 -7.34 -4.02 -2.18
CA PHE A 17 -6.24 -3.16 -1.77
C PHE A 17 -4.99 -3.36 -2.63
N ILE A 18 -4.24 -2.29 -2.85
CA ILE A 18 -3.05 -2.24 -3.70
C ILE A 18 -1.83 -2.77 -2.95
N LEU A 19 -1.64 -2.34 -1.71
CA LEU A 19 -0.48 -2.73 -0.89
C LEU A 19 -0.82 -3.84 0.10
N LYS A 20 0.18 -4.71 0.29
CA LYS A 20 0.23 -5.75 1.32
C LYS A 20 1.09 -5.25 2.49
N HIS A 21 1.05 -5.97 3.61
CA HIS A 21 2.02 -5.84 4.70
C HIS A 21 2.05 -4.46 5.38
N SER A 22 0.87 -3.88 5.64
CA SER A 22 0.79 -2.68 6.47
C SER A 22 0.59 -3.02 7.95
N VAL A 23 1.03 -2.12 8.85
CA VAL A 23 0.84 -2.24 10.30
C VAL A 23 0.23 -0.96 10.84
N GLY A 24 -0.91 -1.07 11.53
CA GLY A 24 -1.61 0.07 12.14
C GLY A 24 -1.17 0.35 13.57
N HIS A 25 -1.29 -0.63 14.47
CA HIS A 25 -1.02 -0.43 15.89
C HIS A 25 -0.32 -1.65 16.51
N LEU A 26 1.00 -1.73 16.32
CA LEU A 26 1.83 -2.84 16.85
C LEU A 26 1.79 -2.97 18.39
N PRO A 27 1.91 -1.88 19.20
CA PRO A 27 1.84 -1.99 20.66
C PRO A 27 0.57 -2.68 21.19
N ALA A 28 -0.59 -2.34 20.62
CA ALA A 28 -1.89 -2.94 20.95
C ALA A 28 -2.19 -4.24 20.18
N LYS A 29 -1.21 -4.76 19.42
CA LYS A 29 -1.33 -5.95 18.56
C LYS A 29 -2.53 -5.91 17.60
N SER A 30 -2.87 -4.73 17.10
CA SER A 30 -4.00 -4.52 16.21
C SER A 30 -3.52 -4.10 14.81
N GLN A 31 -4.22 -4.59 13.79
CA GLN A 31 -3.92 -4.32 12.38
C GLN A 31 -2.46 -4.65 12.03
N ILE A 32 -1.99 -5.84 12.38
CA ILE A 32 -0.66 -6.34 12.02
C ILE A 32 -0.77 -7.13 10.72
N ASP A 33 0.08 -6.80 9.74
CA ASP A 33 0.19 -7.50 8.46
C ASP A 33 -1.13 -7.58 7.69
N VAL A 34 -1.85 -6.45 7.65
CA VAL A 34 -3.13 -6.30 6.96
C VAL A 34 -3.05 -5.13 5.97
N PRO A 35 -3.89 -5.10 4.93
CA PRO A 35 -3.99 -3.91 4.10
C PRO A 35 -4.62 -2.73 4.86
N LEU A 36 -4.22 -1.51 4.50
CA LEU A 36 -4.72 -0.28 5.11
C LEU A 36 -5.07 0.74 4.02
N SER A 37 -6.28 1.30 4.07
CA SER A 37 -6.79 2.21 3.03
C SER A 37 -5.94 3.45 2.84
N TYR A 38 -5.41 3.99 3.94
CA TYR A 38 -4.51 5.15 3.90
C TYR A 38 -3.14 4.81 3.29
N ALA A 39 -2.67 3.57 3.39
CA ALA A 39 -1.43 3.16 2.73
C ALA A 39 -1.58 3.23 1.20
N ASP A 40 -2.72 2.75 0.69
CA ASP A 40 -3.04 2.82 -0.74
C ASP A 40 -3.23 4.26 -1.24
N TYR A 41 -3.88 5.10 -0.43
CA TYR A 41 -4.05 6.53 -0.73
C TYR A 41 -2.69 7.22 -0.96
N TYR A 42 -1.78 7.09 0.01
CA TYR A 42 -0.45 7.71 -0.11
C TYR A 42 0.41 7.07 -1.18
N PHE A 43 0.22 5.77 -1.45
CA PHE A 43 0.89 5.11 -2.56
C PHE A 43 0.48 5.71 -3.90
N ILE A 44 -0.81 5.88 -4.15
CA ILE A 44 -1.31 6.52 -5.38
C ILE A 44 -0.84 7.97 -5.45
N GLU A 45 -0.91 8.73 -4.37
CA GLU A 45 -0.44 10.11 -4.32
C GLU A 45 1.04 10.20 -4.70
N ALA A 46 1.90 9.35 -4.13
CA ALA A 46 3.32 9.31 -4.44
C ALA A 46 3.57 8.95 -5.92
N MET A 47 2.81 8.00 -6.47
CA MET A 47 2.89 7.62 -7.89
C MET A 47 2.46 8.77 -8.81
N MET A 48 1.42 9.53 -8.44
CA MET A 48 0.98 10.71 -9.18
C MET A 48 2.03 11.82 -9.15
N ARG A 49 2.61 12.12 -7.97
CA ARG A 49 3.69 13.10 -7.82
C ARG A 49 4.92 12.71 -8.63
N TYR A 50 5.31 11.43 -8.58
CA TYR A 50 6.41 10.89 -9.38
C TYR A 50 6.16 11.07 -10.88
N ASN A 51 4.95 10.72 -11.35
CA ASN A 51 4.58 10.91 -12.75
C ASN A 51 4.53 12.39 -13.17
N TYR A 52 4.18 13.30 -12.26
CA TYR A 52 4.21 14.74 -12.52
C TYR A 52 5.64 15.28 -12.62
N ILE A 53 6.55 14.83 -11.75
CA ILE A 53 7.96 15.27 -11.76
C ILE A 53 8.74 14.72 -12.97
N LEU A 54 8.37 13.53 -13.45
CA LEU A 54 9.02 12.91 -14.62
C LEU A 54 8.45 13.38 -15.97
N LYS A 55 7.37 14.15 -15.97
CA LYS A 55 6.87 14.85 -17.16
C LYS A 55 7.55 16.20 -17.31
#